data_AF-A0A931PLW2-F1
#
_entry.id   AF-A0A931PLW2-F1
#
_cell.length_a   1.000
_cell.length_b   1.000
_cell.length_c   1.000
_cell.angle_alpha   90.00
_cell.angle_beta   90.00
_cell.angle_gamma   90.00
#
_symmetry.space_group_name_H-M   'P 1'
#
loop_
_entity.id
_entity.type
_entity.pdbx_description
1 polymer ?
#
loop_
_entity_poly.entity_id
_entity_poly.type
_entity_poly.pdbx_seq_one_letter_code
_entity_poly.pdbx_strand_id
1 'polypeptide(L)'
;MSDATLLRSAAEALAAPLPPLLAEAEHLATTVILGEHGRRRAGLGETFWQYRPAMSHDEARSIDWRRSARSDATFVQDKEWQIAQSVMLWVDRAAAMGFASSRDLPSKAARARTLALACAILLARGGERVGLMGAELPPRRGGAQLARMAELLAEDDSGDYGAPSAMGLLPHARAVFVSDFLGDIDAVESALLQAADRGVRGALLQVLDPQEEAFPFDGRTIFESMSGSLRHETLKAADLRTRYLDRLAQRKDRLAHLARTTGWQFSTHHTDTPPAAALLWLFTALERHA
;
A
#
# COMPACT_ATOMS: atom_id res chain seq x y z
N MET A 1 -18.06 -19.41 1.17
CA MET A 1 -17.43 -18.16 1.66
C MET A 1 -17.18 -17.29 0.43
N SER A 2 -17.51 -15.99 0.47
CA SER A 2 -17.25 -15.10 -0.68
C SER A 2 -15.75 -14.84 -0.84
N ASP A 3 -15.29 -14.56 -2.07
CA ASP A 3 -13.88 -14.24 -2.37
C ASP A 3 -13.36 -13.05 -1.55
N ALA A 4 -14.22 -12.05 -1.32
CA ALA A 4 -13.92 -10.92 -0.44
C ALA A 4 -13.63 -11.35 1.02
N THR A 5 -14.36 -12.35 1.53
CA THR A 5 -14.13 -12.88 2.89
C THR A 5 -12.80 -13.61 2.99
N LEU A 6 -12.44 -14.41 1.98
CA LEU A 6 -11.15 -15.11 1.92
C LEU A 6 -9.99 -14.11 1.80
N LEU A 7 -10.11 -13.13 0.90
CA LEU A 7 -9.13 -12.06 0.73
C LEU A 7 -8.90 -11.31 2.06
N ARG A 8 -9.99 -10.95 2.76
CA ARG A 8 -9.91 -10.28 4.05
C ARG A 8 -9.21 -11.13 5.11
N SER A 9 -9.57 -12.41 5.23
CA SER A 9 -8.95 -13.31 6.20
C SER A 9 -7.44 -13.48 5.95
N ALA A 10 -7.03 -13.65 4.69
CA ALA A 10 -5.62 -13.74 4.32
C ALA A 10 -4.85 -12.45 4.64
N ALA A 11 -5.45 -11.29 4.34
CA ALA A 11 -4.86 -9.99 4.63
C ALA A 11 -4.74 -9.72 6.15
N GLU A 12 -5.76 -10.10 6.94
CA GLU A 12 -5.73 -9.99 8.41
C GLU A 12 -4.65 -10.90 9.02
N ALA A 13 -4.50 -12.13 8.53
CA ALA A 13 -3.46 -13.05 8.96
C ALA A 13 -2.05 -12.51 8.64
N LEU A 14 -1.85 -11.95 7.45
CA LEU A 14 -0.59 -11.34 7.05
C LEU A 14 -0.27 -10.08 7.87
N ALA A 15 -1.28 -9.28 8.22
CA ALA A 15 -1.14 -8.08 9.04
C ALA A 15 -1.08 -8.35 10.56
N ALA A 16 -1.41 -9.55 11.04
CA ALA A 16 -1.45 -9.87 12.47
C ALA A 16 -0.09 -9.79 13.19
N PRO A 17 1.02 -10.35 12.65
CA PRO A 17 2.30 -10.39 13.37
C PRO A 17 3.11 -9.08 13.29
N LEU A 18 2.77 -8.17 12.38
CA LEU A 18 3.57 -6.97 12.11
C LEU A 18 3.46 -5.87 13.18
N PRO A 19 2.28 -5.54 13.76
CA PRO A 19 2.20 -4.52 14.81
C PRO A 19 3.04 -4.83 16.06
N PRO A 20 3.07 -6.08 16.59
CA PRO A 20 3.97 -6.42 17.68
C PRO A 20 5.45 -6.26 17.32
N LEU A 21 5.86 -6.72 16.12
CA LEU A 21 7.25 -6.64 15.66
C LEU A 21 7.72 -5.21 15.40
N LEU A 22 6.83 -4.35 14.87
CA LEU A 22 7.10 -2.93 14.66
C LEU A 22 7.14 -2.18 15.98
N ALA A 23 6.21 -2.42 16.90
CA ALA A 23 6.25 -1.82 18.24
C ALA A 23 7.52 -2.24 19.02
N GLU A 24 7.95 -3.51 18.89
CA GLU A 24 9.19 -4.00 19.48
C GLU A 24 10.44 -3.35 18.83
N ALA A 25 10.46 -3.24 17.49
CA ALA A 25 11.52 -2.56 16.76
C ALA A 25 11.58 -1.05 17.07
N GLU A 26 10.43 -0.39 17.21
CA GLU A 26 10.30 1.02 17.62
C GLU A 26 10.73 1.23 19.07
N HIS A 27 10.36 0.34 19.99
CA HIS A 27 10.83 0.37 21.37
C HIS A 27 12.35 0.22 21.47
N LEU A 28 12.94 -0.67 20.66
CA LEU A 28 14.39 -0.82 20.55
C LEU A 28 15.04 0.42 19.93
N ALA A 29 14.44 0.99 18.87
CA ALA A 29 14.95 2.20 18.20
C ALA A 29 14.84 3.46 19.07
N THR A 30 13.76 3.62 19.85
CA THR A 30 13.61 4.72 20.82
C THR A 30 14.57 4.61 22.00
N THR A 31 15.00 3.40 22.34
CA THR A 31 16.04 3.17 23.36
C THR A 31 17.45 3.51 22.84
N VAL A 32 17.65 3.46 21.51
CA VAL A 32 18.97 3.64 20.86
C VAL A 32 19.14 5.03 20.22
N ILE A 33 18.08 5.76 19.89
CA ILE A 33 18.16 7.07 19.23
C ILE A 33 17.32 8.10 19.98
N LEU A 34 17.99 8.82 20.90
CA LEU A 34 17.50 10.05 21.49
C LEU A 34 17.58 11.16 20.43
N GLY A 35 16.46 11.42 19.75
CA GLY A 35 16.24 12.64 19.01
C GLY A 35 16.19 12.48 17.49
N GLU A 36 15.03 12.07 16.98
CA GLU A 36 14.48 12.59 15.72
C GLU A 36 13.11 11.97 15.50
N HIS A 37 12.03 12.64 15.89
CA HIS A 37 10.71 12.44 15.28
C HIS A 37 9.94 13.77 15.33
N GLY A 38 9.73 14.33 14.15
CA GLY A 38 9.11 15.63 13.94
C GLY A 38 7.62 15.67 14.30
N ARG A 39 7.20 16.84 14.80
CA ARG A 39 5.82 17.32 14.98
C ARG A 39 4.97 16.65 16.07
N ARG A 40 5.51 16.58 17.29
CA ARG A 40 4.72 16.41 18.51
C ARG A 40 4.15 17.76 18.97
N ARG A 41 2.82 17.91 19.00
CA ARG A 41 2.10 19.05 19.59
C ARG A 41 0.94 18.55 20.45
N ALA A 42 0.64 19.25 21.55
CA ALA A 42 -0.51 18.95 22.40
C ALA A 42 -1.83 19.18 21.63
N GLY A 43 -2.80 18.27 21.77
CA GLY A 43 -4.12 18.40 21.14
C GLY A 43 -5.15 17.36 21.57
N LEU A 44 -6.13 17.11 20.70
CA LEU A 44 -7.29 16.23 20.94
C LEU A 44 -7.13 14.86 20.25
N GLY A 45 -6.00 14.18 20.44
CA GLY A 45 -5.80 12.81 19.95
C GLY A 45 -6.52 11.72 20.74
N GLU A 46 -6.09 10.46 20.57
CA GLU A 46 -6.57 9.32 21.36
C GLU A 46 -5.50 8.79 22.33
N THR A 47 -4.22 9.01 22.05
CA THR A 47 -3.09 8.60 22.90
C THR A 47 -2.82 9.62 24.00
N PHE A 48 -2.65 9.16 25.24
CA PHE A 48 -2.31 10.03 26.38
C PHE A 48 -0.91 10.63 26.19
N TRP A 49 -0.81 11.97 26.24
CA TRP A 49 0.48 12.68 26.15
C TRP A 49 0.97 13.11 27.52
N GLN A 50 0.26 14.03 28.15
CA GLN A 50 0.55 14.50 29.50
C GLN A 50 -0.73 15.02 30.14
N TYR A 51 -0.67 15.26 31.44
CA TYR A 51 -1.68 16.05 32.10
C TYR A 51 -1.17 17.46 32.30
N ARG A 52 -2.02 18.45 32.07
CA ARG A 52 -1.75 19.86 32.40
C ARG A 52 -2.85 20.42 33.31
N PRO A 53 -2.55 21.47 34.09
CA PRO A 53 -3.59 22.22 34.80
C PRO A 53 -4.66 22.72 33.83
N ALA A 54 -5.92 22.58 34.22
CA ALA A 54 -7.06 23.11 33.48
C ALA A 54 -7.02 24.64 33.47
N MET A 55 -7.30 25.24 32.32
CA MET A 55 -7.43 26.67 32.14
C MET A 55 -8.91 27.05 31.98
N SER A 56 -9.21 28.33 32.17
CA SER A 56 -10.59 28.87 32.13
C SER A 56 -11.31 28.70 30.78
N HIS A 57 -10.58 28.43 29.70
CA HIS A 57 -11.14 28.19 28.36
C HIS A 57 -11.30 26.70 28.03
N ASP A 58 -10.88 25.79 28.92
CA ASP A 58 -11.03 24.37 28.70
C ASP A 58 -12.47 23.92 28.98
N GLU A 59 -13.02 23.10 28.09
CA GLU A 59 -14.37 22.60 28.24
C GLU A 59 -14.44 21.55 29.35
N ALA A 60 -15.50 21.54 30.15
CA ALA A 60 -15.67 20.63 31.28
C ALA A 60 -15.57 19.13 30.91
N ARG A 61 -15.85 18.77 29.64
CA ARG A 61 -15.72 17.39 29.11
C ARG A 61 -14.27 16.94 28.91
N SER A 62 -13.32 17.87 28.83
CA SER A 62 -11.89 17.59 28.65
C SER A 62 -11.16 17.34 29.97
N ILE A 63 -11.83 17.64 31.09
CA ILE A 63 -11.28 17.48 32.44
C ILE A 63 -11.31 16.00 32.83
N ASP A 64 -10.15 15.49 33.26
CA ASP A 64 -10.06 14.18 33.88
C ASP A 64 -10.43 14.30 35.36
N TRP A 65 -11.72 14.07 35.63
CA TRP A 65 -12.27 14.12 36.99
C TRP A 65 -11.66 13.08 37.93
N ARG A 66 -11.20 11.94 37.41
CA ARG A 66 -10.62 10.86 38.21
C ARG A 66 -9.24 11.23 38.75
N ARG A 67 -8.42 11.89 37.94
CA ARG A 67 -7.13 12.42 38.38
C ARG A 67 -7.29 13.68 39.23
N SER A 68 -8.20 14.57 38.85
CA SER A 68 -8.46 15.81 39.57
C SER A 68 -8.98 15.54 40.99
N ALA A 69 -9.73 14.45 41.21
CA ALA A 69 -10.19 14.08 42.56
C ALA A 69 -9.07 13.64 43.52
N ARG A 70 -7.82 13.47 43.05
CA ARG A 70 -6.66 13.06 43.86
C ARG A 70 -5.71 14.21 44.18
N SER A 71 -6.07 15.44 43.83
CA SER A 71 -5.23 16.64 43.97
C SER A 71 -6.10 17.88 44.20
N ASP A 72 -5.51 18.98 44.69
CA ASP A 72 -6.21 20.27 44.86
C ASP A 72 -6.34 21.07 43.56
N ALA A 73 -5.86 20.52 42.44
CA ALA A 73 -5.90 21.15 41.12
C ALA A 73 -6.71 20.32 40.11
N THR A 74 -7.41 21.02 39.22
CA THR A 74 -8.12 20.42 38.10
C THR A 74 -7.16 20.15 36.94
N PHE A 75 -7.17 18.94 36.40
CA PHE A 75 -6.30 18.54 35.31
C PHE A 75 -7.09 18.20 34.05
N VAL A 76 -6.57 18.69 32.92
CA VAL A 76 -6.99 18.27 31.58
C VAL A 76 -5.99 17.22 31.09
N GLN A 77 -6.53 16.17 30.47
CA GLN A 77 -5.73 15.16 29.79
C GLN A 77 -5.45 15.65 28.36
N ASP A 78 -4.24 16.16 28.11
CA ASP A 78 -3.83 16.45 26.73
C ASP A 78 -3.56 15.14 26.03
N LYS A 79 -4.12 15.01 24.82
CA LYS A 79 -3.95 13.83 23.99
C LYS A 79 -3.01 14.16 22.82
N GLU A 80 -2.27 13.18 22.33
CA GLU A 80 -1.28 13.39 21.28
C GLU A 80 -1.97 13.73 19.95
N TRP A 81 -1.72 14.91 19.39
CA TRP A 81 -2.33 15.28 18.10
C TRP A 81 -1.68 14.50 16.95
N GLN A 82 -2.29 13.39 16.54
CA GLN A 82 -1.99 12.75 15.27
C GLN A 82 -3.07 13.14 14.25
N ILE A 83 -2.75 14.06 13.34
CA ILE A 83 -3.57 14.24 12.14
C ILE A 83 -3.41 12.96 11.33
N ALA A 84 -4.45 12.11 11.31
CA ALA A 84 -4.45 10.98 10.39
C ALA A 84 -4.22 11.47 8.97
N GLN A 85 -3.23 10.87 8.35
CA GLN A 85 -3.01 10.91 6.93
C GLN A 85 -4.12 10.15 6.21
N SER A 86 -4.39 10.61 5.00
CA SER A 86 -5.20 9.84 4.05
C SER A 86 -4.25 9.03 3.18
N VAL A 87 -4.47 7.72 3.08
CA VAL A 87 -3.73 6.82 2.21
C VAL A 87 -4.70 6.25 1.18
N MET A 88 -4.40 6.44 -0.09
CA MET A 88 -5.22 5.96 -1.20
C MET A 88 -4.47 4.87 -1.94
N LEU A 89 -5.13 3.75 -2.22
CA LEU A 89 -4.54 2.60 -2.89
C LEU A 89 -5.13 2.46 -4.29
N TRP A 90 -4.28 2.17 -5.26
CA TRP A 90 -4.69 1.66 -6.55
C TRP A 90 -4.08 0.27 -6.72
N VAL A 91 -4.91 -0.70 -7.05
CA VAL A 91 -4.51 -2.08 -7.29
C VAL A 91 -5.00 -2.45 -8.67
N ASP A 92 -4.08 -2.94 -9.50
CA ASP A 92 -4.40 -3.40 -10.83
C ASP A 92 -5.28 -4.66 -10.76
N ARG A 93 -6.44 -4.57 -11.41
CA ARG A 93 -7.47 -5.62 -11.47
C ARG A 93 -7.61 -6.21 -12.88
N ALA A 94 -6.77 -5.78 -13.82
CA ALA A 94 -6.81 -6.22 -15.20
C ALA A 94 -6.43 -7.68 -15.38
N ALA A 95 -6.82 -8.26 -16.52
CA ALA A 95 -6.64 -9.67 -16.83
C ALA A 95 -5.18 -10.14 -16.73
N ALA A 96 -4.18 -9.32 -17.11
CA ALA A 96 -2.77 -9.67 -17.00
C ALA A 96 -2.31 -10.03 -15.57
N MET A 97 -2.97 -9.45 -14.55
CA MET A 97 -2.71 -9.77 -13.15
C MET A 97 -3.18 -11.19 -12.78
N GLY A 98 -4.05 -11.81 -13.58
CA GLY A 98 -4.52 -13.18 -13.34
C GLY A 98 -3.45 -14.27 -13.54
N PHE A 99 -2.29 -13.93 -14.12
CA PHE A 99 -1.24 -14.90 -14.44
C PHE A 99 -0.61 -15.54 -13.18
N ALA A 100 -0.33 -16.84 -13.28
CA ALA A 100 0.43 -17.65 -12.32
C ALA A 100 1.16 -18.76 -13.09
N SER A 101 2.46 -18.93 -12.88
CA SER A 101 3.24 -19.96 -13.60
C SER A 101 3.05 -21.38 -13.08
N SER A 102 2.61 -21.54 -11.84
CA SER A 102 2.32 -22.83 -11.21
C SER A 102 1.02 -22.77 -10.42
N ARG A 103 0.34 -23.91 -10.28
CA ARG A 103 -0.86 -24.05 -9.44
C ARG A 103 -0.56 -23.89 -7.95
N ASP A 104 0.70 -24.08 -7.55
CA ASP A 104 1.14 -23.93 -6.16
C ASP A 104 1.43 -22.46 -5.80
N LEU A 105 1.49 -21.58 -6.79
CA LEU A 105 1.71 -20.15 -6.61
C LEU A 105 0.40 -19.38 -6.69
N PRO A 106 0.21 -18.34 -5.86
CA PRO A 106 -0.91 -17.42 -6.06
C PRO A 106 -0.71 -16.62 -7.35
N SER A 107 -1.82 -16.24 -8.00
CA SER A 107 -1.77 -15.28 -9.11
C SER A 107 -1.24 -13.92 -8.65
N LYS A 108 -0.70 -13.14 -9.59
CA LYS A 108 -0.26 -11.75 -9.31
C LYS A 108 -1.39 -10.94 -8.69
N ALA A 109 -2.64 -11.09 -9.17
CA ALA A 109 -3.83 -10.43 -8.66
C ALA A 109 -4.10 -10.81 -7.19
N ALA A 110 -4.13 -12.10 -6.87
CA ALA A 110 -4.34 -12.57 -5.50
C ALA A 110 -3.26 -12.02 -4.56
N ARG A 111 -2.00 -12.03 -4.99
CA ARG A 111 -0.88 -11.49 -4.22
C ARG A 111 -0.99 -9.98 -4.02
N ALA A 112 -1.23 -9.23 -5.09
CA ALA A 112 -1.37 -7.77 -5.07
C ALA A 112 -2.51 -7.32 -4.16
N ARG A 113 -3.69 -7.93 -4.29
CA ARG A 113 -4.87 -7.65 -3.44
C ARG A 113 -4.60 -7.93 -1.97
N THR A 114 -3.95 -9.06 -1.67
CA THR A 114 -3.61 -9.44 -0.29
C THR A 114 -2.63 -8.43 0.33
N LEU A 115 -1.58 -8.04 -0.40
CA LEU A 115 -0.61 -7.05 0.09
C LEU A 115 -1.23 -5.66 0.28
N ALA A 116 -2.02 -5.21 -0.68
CA ALA A 116 -2.71 -3.91 -0.59
C ALA A 116 -3.70 -3.87 0.58
N LEU A 117 -4.54 -4.90 0.74
CA LEU A 117 -5.51 -4.95 1.83
C LEU A 117 -4.81 -5.12 3.19
N ALA A 118 -3.76 -5.93 3.28
CA ALA A 118 -2.98 -6.06 4.52
C ALA A 118 -2.31 -4.74 4.92
N CYS A 119 -1.77 -4.00 3.94
CA CYS A 119 -1.24 -2.65 4.16
C CYS A 119 -2.34 -1.71 4.65
N ALA A 120 -3.51 -1.72 4.03
CA ALA A 120 -4.65 -0.91 4.47
C ALA A 120 -5.12 -1.26 5.90
N ILE A 121 -5.11 -2.55 6.29
CA ILE A 121 -5.41 -3.00 7.65
C ILE A 121 -4.40 -2.44 8.65
N LEU A 122 -3.10 -2.51 8.35
CA LEU A 122 -2.04 -1.96 9.21
C LEU A 122 -2.17 -0.45 9.39
N LEU A 123 -2.35 0.28 8.29
CA LEU A 123 -2.53 1.73 8.30
C LEU A 123 -3.79 2.12 9.08
N ALA A 124 -4.91 1.42 8.88
CA ALA A 124 -6.15 1.66 9.61
C ALA A 124 -6.01 1.38 11.11
N ARG A 125 -5.22 0.35 11.50
CA ARG A 125 -4.88 0.08 12.91
C ARG A 125 -4.00 1.17 13.51
N GLY A 126 -3.10 1.76 12.73
CA GLY A 126 -2.31 2.95 13.07
C GLY A 126 -3.12 4.26 13.10
N GLY A 127 -4.44 4.21 12.85
CA GLY A 127 -5.31 5.38 12.89
C GLY A 127 -5.43 6.13 11.55
N GLU A 128 -4.82 5.64 10.46
CA GLU A 128 -4.88 6.30 9.16
C GLU A 128 -6.25 6.11 8.48
N ARG A 129 -6.58 7.03 7.56
CA ARG A 129 -7.75 6.88 6.67
C ARG A 129 -7.32 6.17 5.40
N VAL A 130 -7.97 5.07 5.05
CA VAL A 130 -7.62 4.26 3.87
C VAL A 130 -8.75 4.25 2.86
N GLY A 131 -8.43 4.27 1.56
CA GLY A 131 -9.40 4.26 0.47
C GLY A 131 -8.84 3.72 -0.83
N LEU A 132 -9.69 3.60 -1.85
CA LEU A 132 -9.32 3.19 -3.20
C LEU A 132 -9.42 4.37 -4.17
N MET A 133 -8.50 4.46 -5.12
CA MET A 133 -8.51 5.50 -6.15
C MET A 133 -9.60 5.29 -7.21
N GLY A 134 -9.77 6.26 -8.12
CA GLY A 134 -10.76 6.18 -9.20
C GLY A 134 -12.17 6.60 -8.78
N ALA A 135 -12.29 7.38 -7.70
CA ALA A 135 -13.56 7.76 -7.06
C ALA A 135 -14.40 6.58 -6.52
N GLU A 136 -13.87 5.36 -6.52
CA GLU A 136 -14.56 4.16 -6.05
C GLU A 136 -14.82 4.21 -4.54
N LEU A 137 -13.82 4.63 -3.74
CA LEU A 137 -13.94 4.62 -2.29
C LEU A 137 -13.05 5.69 -1.61
N PRO A 138 -13.59 6.86 -1.22
CA PRO A 138 -12.80 7.89 -0.56
C PRO A 138 -12.22 7.41 0.77
N PRO A 139 -11.07 7.95 1.21
CA PRO A 139 -10.38 7.45 2.39
C PRO A 139 -11.16 7.73 3.68
N ARG A 140 -11.50 6.66 4.41
CA ARG A 140 -12.23 6.70 5.68
C ARG A 140 -11.59 5.74 6.69
N ARG A 141 -12.05 5.80 7.94
CA ARG A 141 -11.64 4.89 9.01
C ARG A 141 -12.66 3.76 9.21
N GLY A 142 -12.23 2.71 9.90
CA GLY A 142 -13.12 1.70 10.48
C GLY A 142 -13.23 0.40 9.70
N GLY A 143 -13.69 -0.65 10.37
CA GLY A 143 -13.75 -2.01 9.82
C GLY A 143 -14.71 -2.17 8.62
N ALA A 144 -15.75 -1.34 8.54
CA ALA A 144 -16.67 -1.31 7.39
C ALA A 144 -15.98 -0.80 6.11
N GLN A 145 -15.06 0.17 6.24
CA GLN A 145 -14.25 0.63 5.12
C GLN A 145 -13.39 -0.50 4.55
N LEU A 146 -12.72 -1.24 5.43
CA LEU A 146 -11.90 -2.40 5.05
C LEU A 146 -12.73 -3.53 4.41
N ALA A 147 -13.98 -3.72 4.85
CA ALA A 147 -14.89 -4.67 4.22
C ALA A 147 -15.22 -4.27 2.78
N ARG A 148 -15.58 -2.99 2.56
CA ARG A 148 -15.86 -2.46 1.22
C ARG A 148 -14.64 -2.49 0.31
N MET A 149 -13.44 -2.22 0.84
CA MET A 149 -12.21 -2.39 0.07
C MET A 149 -12.01 -3.84 -0.35
N ALA A 150 -12.22 -4.81 0.55
CA ALA A 150 -12.08 -6.23 0.21
C ALA A 150 -13.09 -6.68 -0.86
N GLU A 151 -14.32 -6.16 -0.82
CA GLU A 151 -15.34 -6.42 -1.85
C GLU A 151 -14.92 -5.89 -3.22
N LEU A 152 -14.54 -4.61 -3.31
CA LEU A 152 -14.12 -3.98 -4.57
C LEU A 152 -12.83 -4.60 -5.13
N LEU A 153 -11.87 -4.94 -4.26
CA LEU A 153 -10.64 -5.58 -4.68
C LEU A 153 -10.85 -7.03 -5.13
N ALA A 154 -11.93 -7.70 -4.74
CA ALA A 154 -12.20 -9.08 -5.14
C ALA A 154 -12.75 -9.17 -6.58
N GLU A 155 -13.26 -8.08 -7.13
CA GLU A 155 -13.78 -8.03 -8.49
C GLU A 155 -12.63 -7.90 -9.53
N ASP A 156 -12.79 -8.51 -10.69
CA ASP A 156 -11.84 -8.43 -11.81
C ASP A 156 -12.29 -7.38 -12.84
N ASP A 157 -11.34 -6.77 -13.54
CA ASP A 157 -11.61 -5.95 -14.72
C ASP A 157 -11.31 -6.76 -16.00
N SER A 158 -12.08 -6.48 -17.04
CA SER A 158 -11.98 -7.13 -18.35
C SER A 158 -10.89 -6.57 -19.26
N GLY A 159 -10.31 -5.42 -18.90
CA GLY A 159 -9.16 -4.86 -19.62
C GLY A 159 -7.92 -5.75 -19.53
N ASP A 160 -7.08 -5.73 -20.57
CA ASP A 160 -5.83 -6.50 -20.61
C ASP A 160 -4.83 -6.01 -19.54
N TYR A 161 -4.70 -4.69 -19.42
CA TYR A 161 -3.80 -4.02 -18.48
C TYR A 161 -4.52 -2.86 -17.80
N GLY A 162 -4.22 -2.66 -16.52
CA GLY A 162 -4.73 -1.53 -15.76
C GLY A 162 -3.86 -0.28 -15.96
N ALA A 163 -4.48 0.88 -15.75
CA ALA A 163 -3.78 2.15 -15.69
C ALA A 163 -4.22 2.91 -14.43
N PRO A 164 -3.27 3.43 -13.61
CA PRO A 164 -3.63 4.25 -12.47
C PRO A 164 -4.27 5.56 -12.95
N SER A 165 -5.35 5.97 -12.28
CA SER A 165 -5.96 7.28 -12.47
C SER A 165 -5.69 8.17 -11.26
N ALA A 166 -5.20 9.38 -11.51
CA ALA A 166 -5.05 10.42 -10.50
C ALA A 166 -6.40 11.03 -10.06
N MET A 167 -7.52 10.57 -10.63
CA MET A 167 -8.85 11.01 -10.24
C MET A 167 -9.15 10.65 -8.78
N GLY A 168 -9.60 11.64 -8.02
CA GLY A 168 -9.88 11.47 -6.59
C GLY A 168 -8.66 11.55 -5.67
N LEU A 169 -7.44 11.76 -6.21
CA LEU A 169 -6.25 12.00 -5.39
C LEU A 169 -6.41 13.26 -4.53
N LEU A 170 -6.43 13.07 -3.21
CA LEU A 170 -6.41 14.16 -2.24
C LEU A 170 -5.01 14.82 -2.18
N PRO A 171 -4.93 16.17 -2.13
CA PRO A 171 -3.67 16.88 -1.94
C PRO A 171 -2.95 16.46 -0.66
N HIS A 172 -1.62 16.36 -0.72
CA HIS A 172 -0.72 15.98 0.38
C HIS A 172 -1.03 14.63 1.06
N ALA A 173 -1.88 13.81 0.44
CA ALA A 173 -2.14 12.45 0.90
C ALA A 173 -0.97 11.52 0.56
N ARG A 174 -1.05 10.27 1.04
CA ARG A 174 -0.17 9.19 0.61
C ARG A 174 -0.87 8.29 -0.40
N ALA A 175 -0.09 7.63 -1.24
CA ALA A 175 -0.58 6.74 -2.25
C ALA A 175 0.21 5.42 -2.35
N VAL A 176 -0.46 4.34 -2.72
CA VAL A 176 0.19 3.06 -3.06
C VAL A 176 -0.36 2.57 -4.38
N PHE A 177 0.52 2.28 -5.34
CA PHE A 177 0.16 1.64 -6.61
C PHE A 177 0.70 0.22 -6.62
N VAL A 178 -0.16 -0.77 -6.88
CA VAL A 178 0.21 -2.18 -6.95
C VAL A 178 -0.22 -2.75 -8.30
N SER A 179 0.74 -3.15 -9.13
CA SER A 179 0.52 -3.67 -10.49
C SER A 179 1.74 -4.48 -10.93
N ASP A 180 1.69 -5.15 -12.08
CA ASP A 180 2.89 -5.63 -12.76
C ASP A 180 3.57 -4.52 -13.60
N PHE A 181 2.86 -3.40 -13.84
CA PHE A 181 3.28 -2.25 -14.64
C PHE A 181 3.76 -2.63 -16.06
N LEU A 182 3.22 -3.71 -16.62
CA LEU A 182 3.60 -4.19 -17.95
C LEU A 182 2.80 -3.51 -19.08
N GLY A 183 1.68 -2.87 -18.74
CA GLY A 183 0.85 -2.09 -19.65
C GLY A 183 1.49 -0.79 -20.16
N ASP A 184 0.63 0.19 -20.48
CA ASP A 184 1.09 1.51 -20.90
C ASP A 184 1.72 2.27 -19.72
N ILE A 185 3.01 2.57 -19.85
CA ILE A 185 3.76 3.30 -18.83
C ILE A 185 3.51 4.80 -18.86
N ASP A 186 3.07 5.34 -20.00
CA ASP A 186 2.82 6.77 -20.12
C ASP A 186 1.62 7.16 -19.23
N ALA A 187 0.65 6.26 -19.06
CA ALA A 187 -0.43 6.42 -18.09
C ALA A 187 0.06 6.41 -16.63
N VAL A 188 1.01 5.52 -16.30
CA VAL A 188 1.63 5.46 -14.96
C VAL A 188 2.43 6.73 -14.67
N GLU A 189 3.21 7.19 -15.65
CA GLU A 189 3.98 8.43 -15.58
C GLU A 189 3.07 9.64 -15.39
N SER A 190 2.00 9.76 -16.18
CA SER A 190 1.01 10.83 -16.04
C SER A 190 0.36 10.83 -14.66
N ALA A 191 -0.03 9.66 -14.15
CA ALA A 191 -0.62 9.55 -12.82
C ALA A 191 0.35 9.96 -11.71
N LEU A 192 1.63 9.56 -11.81
CA LEU A 192 2.67 9.91 -10.86
C LEU A 192 3.01 11.40 -10.87
N LEU A 193 3.11 12.02 -12.05
CA LEU A 193 3.35 13.47 -12.18
C LEU A 193 2.18 14.26 -11.59
N GLN A 194 0.94 13.89 -11.92
CA GLN A 194 -0.25 14.51 -11.33
C GLN A 194 -0.33 14.33 -9.80
N ALA A 195 0.13 13.19 -9.28
CA ALA A 195 0.22 12.97 -7.86
C ALA A 195 1.29 13.85 -7.22
N ALA A 196 2.47 13.96 -7.83
CA ALA A 196 3.56 14.81 -7.37
C ALA A 196 3.17 16.30 -7.35
N ASP A 197 2.46 16.79 -8.37
CA ASP A 197 1.94 18.16 -8.44
C ASP A 197 0.98 18.48 -7.28
N ARG A 198 0.26 17.47 -6.78
CA ARG A 198 -0.62 17.57 -5.60
C ARG A 198 0.12 17.36 -4.28
N GLY A 199 1.44 17.19 -4.31
CA GLY A 199 2.26 16.87 -3.15
C GLY A 199 2.01 15.49 -2.56
N VAL A 200 1.43 14.57 -3.35
CA VAL A 200 1.19 13.18 -2.95
C VAL A 200 2.49 12.40 -3.06
N ARG A 201 2.83 11.69 -1.99
CA ARG A 201 4.00 10.79 -1.91
C ARG A 201 3.53 9.36 -1.72
N GLY A 202 4.34 8.39 -2.13
CA GLY A 202 3.83 7.02 -2.14
C GLY A 202 4.84 5.95 -2.49
N ALA A 203 4.29 4.76 -2.70
CA ALA A 203 5.05 3.58 -3.09
C ALA A 203 4.44 2.94 -4.35
N LEU A 204 5.31 2.54 -5.26
CA LEU A 204 5.04 1.64 -6.38
C LEU A 204 5.51 0.24 -5.98
N LEU A 205 4.59 -0.71 -5.93
CA LEU A 205 4.92 -2.12 -5.72
C LEU A 205 4.63 -2.89 -7.01
N GLN A 206 5.70 -3.30 -7.69
CA GLN A 206 5.58 -4.19 -8.82
C GLN A 206 5.40 -5.64 -8.34
N VAL A 207 4.39 -6.34 -8.84
CA VAL A 207 4.18 -7.77 -8.55
C VAL A 207 4.44 -8.57 -9.82
N LEU A 208 5.44 -9.44 -9.79
CA LEU A 208 5.80 -10.32 -10.90
C LEU A 208 5.69 -11.79 -10.51
N ASP A 209 5.46 -12.64 -11.49
CA ASP A 209 5.63 -14.08 -11.34
C ASP A 209 7.11 -14.45 -11.63
N PRO A 210 7.74 -15.39 -10.90
CA PRO A 210 9.14 -15.78 -11.15
C PRO A 210 9.41 -16.22 -12.60
N GLN A 211 8.41 -16.78 -13.30
CA GLN A 211 8.56 -17.19 -14.69
C GLN A 211 8.72 -15.99 -15.65
N GLU A 212 8.20 -14.82 -15.29
CA GLU A 212 8.38 -13.58 -16.05
C GLU A 212 9.82 -13.06 -16.00
N GLU A 213 10.65 -13.50 -15.06
CA GLU A 213 12.09 -13.16 -15.05
C GLU A 213 12.98 -14.33 -15.45
N ALA A 214 12.58 -15.56 -15.12
CA ALA A 214 13.33 -16.73 -15.53
C ALA A 214 13.25 -16.96 -17.06
N PHE A 215 12.09 -16.66 -17.65
CA PHE A 215 11.73 -16.94 -19.05
C PHE A 215 12.18 -18.34 -19.49
N PRO A 216 11.65 -19.43 -18.90
CA PRO A 216 12.10 -20.80 -19.13
C PRO A 216 11.44 -21.42 -20.37
N PHE A 217 11.27 -20.64 -21.44
CA PHE A 217 10.62 -21.09 -22.67
C PHE A 217 11.66 -21.40 -23.75
N ASP A 218 11.55 -22.59 -24.35
CA ASP A 218 12.40 -23.02 -25.46
C ASP A 218 11.56 -23.66 -26.57
N GLY A 219 12.09 -23.63 -27.80
CA GLY A 219 11.43 -24.20 -28.97
C GLY A 219 10.18 -23.43 -29.40
N ARG A 220 9.19 -24.16 -29.93
CA ARG A 220 7.94 -23.60 -30.41
C ARG A 220 7.01 -23.30 -29.23
N THR A 221 6.65 -22.03 -29.07
CA THR A 221 5.78 -21.59 -27.97
C THR A 221 4.76 -20.59 -28.50
N ILE A 222 3.55 -20.69 -27.95
CA ILE A 222 2.48 -19.74 -28.23
C ILE A 222 2.26 -18.95 -26.94
N PHE A 223 2.53 -17.65 -27.00
CA PHE A 223 2.20 -16.72 -25.93
C PHE A 223 0.80 -16.18 -26.17
N GLU A 224 -0.05 -16.23 -25.16
CA GLU A 224 -1.42 -15.73 -25.21
C GLU A 224 -1.66 -14.78 -24.04
N SER A 225 -2.33 -13.64 -24.28
CA SER A 225 -2.75 -12.77 -23.19
C SER A 225 -3.78 -13.47 -22.32
N MET A 226 -3.88 -13.07 -21.05
CA MET A 226 -4.85 -13.65 -20.12
C MET A 226 -6.31 -13.43 -20.54
N SER A 227 -6.56 -12.45 -21.39
CA SER A 227 -7.87 -12.18 -22.01
C SER A 227 -8.12 -12.93 -23.32
N GLY A 228 -7.09 -13.58 -23.90
CA GLY A 228 -7.15 -14.20 -25.22
C GLY A 228 -7.12 -13.21 -26.40
N SER A 229 -6.98 -11.91 -26.13
CA SER A 229 -6.95 -10.83 -27.13
C SER A 229 -5.72 -10.88 -28.05
N LEU A 230 -4.59 -11.39 -27.54
CA LEU A 230 -3.29 -11.34 -28.18
C LEU A 230 -2.69 -12.73 -28.18
N ARG A 231 -2.28 -13.20 -29.37
CA ARG A 231 -1.61 -14.48 -29.54
C ARG A 231 -0.35 -14.29 -30.38
N HIS A 232 0.80 -14.64 -29.82
CA HIS A 232 2.09 -14.57 -30.49
C HIS A 232 2.72 -15.95 -30.55
N GLU A 233 2.81 -16.51 -31.76
CA GLU A 233 3.46 -17.79 -32.01
C GLU A 233 4.92 -17.55 -32.45
N THR A 234 5.85 -18.25 -31.80
CA THR A 234 7.26 -18.28 -32.20
C THR A 234 7.74 -19.72 -32.35
N LEU A 235 8.60 -19.97 -33.33
CA LEU A 235 9.25 -21.27 -33.54
C LEU A 235 10.49 -21.47 -32.64
N LYS A 236 11.03 -20.38 -32.08
CA LYS A 236 12.18 -20.36 -31.16
C LYS A 236 11.98 -19.29 -30.08
N ALA A 237 11.39 -19.66 -28.95
CA ALA A 237 11.19 -18.76 -27.83
C ALA A 237 12.51 -18.23 -27.22
N ALA A 238 13.60 -19.02 -27.30
CA ALA A 238 14.92 -18.62 -26.83
C ALA A 238 15.42 -17.32 -27.49
N ASP A 239 15.10 -17.08 -28.76
CA ASP A 239 15.50 -15.87 -29.49
C ASP A 239 14.77 -14.60 -28.97
N LEU A 240 13.61 -14.77 -28.33
CA LEU A 240 12.84 -13.69 -27.71
C LEU A 240 13.29 -13.38 -26.29
N ARG A 241 13.96 -14.34 -25.61
CA ARG A 241 14.34 -14.24 -24.21
C ARG A 241 15.14 -12.96 -23.93
N THR A 242 16.24 -12.75 -24.65
CA THR A 242 17.10 -11.58 -24.44
C THR A 242 16.33 -10.29 -24.62
N ARG A 243 15.60 -10.15 -25.73
CA ARG A 243 14.81 -8.94 -26.03
C ARG A 243 13.73 -8.66 -24.99
N TYR A 244 13.09 -9.71 -24.47
CA TYR A 244 12.07 -9.58 -23.44
C TYR A 244 12.67 -9.15 -22.10
N LEU A 245 13.75 -9.81 -21.66
CA LEU A 245 14.44 -9.47 -20.41
C LEU A 245 15.02 -8.05 -20.46
N ASP A 246 15.58 -7.63 -21.60
CA ASP A 246 16.05 -6.26 -21.80
C ASP A 246 14.92 -5.24 -21.66
N ARG A 247 13.73 -5.53 -22.20
CA ARG A 247 12.56 -4.66 -22.06
C ARG A 247 12.04 -4.62 -20.62
N LEU A 248 12.04 -5.75 -19.93
CA LEU A 248 11.64 -5.82 -18.53
C LEU A 248 12.60 -5.04 -17.63
N ALA A 249 13.92 -5.15 -17.88
CA ALA A 249 14.94 -4.36 -17.20
C ALA A 249 14.75 -2.86 -17.45
N GLN A 250 14.56 -2.44 -18.72
CA GLN A 250 14.26 -1.05 -19.07
C GLN A 250 12.99 -0.53 -18.39
N ARG A 251 11.95 -1.38 -18.28
CA ARG A 251 10.71 -1.04 -17.58
C ARG A 251 10.97 -0.77 -16.10
N LYS A 252 11.70 -1.66 -15.42
CA LYS A 252 12.08 -1.49 -14.01
C LYS A 252 12.91 -0.24 -13.80
N ASP A 253 13.89 0.02 -14.66
CA ASP A 253 14.71 1.22 -14.58
C ASP A 253 13.88 2.50 -14.74
N ARG A 254 12.91 2.51 -15.67
CA ARG A 254 12.01 3.65 -15.87
C ARG A 254 11.10 3.86 -14.65
N LEU A 255 10.53 2.81 -14.06
CA LEU A 255 9.72 2.91 -12.84
C LEU A 255 10.54 3.42 -11.65
N ALA A 256 11.76 2.89 -11.47
CA ALA A 256 12.67 3.33 -10.42
C ALA A 256 13.10 4.79 -10.61
N HIS A 257 13.35 5.21 -11.85
CA HIS A 257 13.65 6.60 -12.17
C HIS A 257 12.47 7.52 -11.85
N LEU A 258 11.27 7.19 -12.34
CA LEU A 258 10.05 7.94 -12.06
C LEU A 258 9.82 8.10 -10.57
N ALA A 259 9.91 7.00 -9.80
CA ALA A 259 9.75 7.03 -8.36
C ALA A 259 10.74 8.00 -7.69
N ARG A 260 12.03 7.94 -8.03
CA ARG A 260 13.03 8.87 -7.49
C ARG A 260 12.72 10.33 -7.83
N THR A 261 12.30 10.61 -9.06
CA THR A 261 12.02 12.00 -9.50
C THR A 261 10.77 12.59 -8.86
N THR A 262 9.77 11.79 -8.50
CA THR A 262 8.53 12.24 -7.88
C THR A 262 8.53 12.15 -6.35
N GLY A 263 9.62 11.66 -5.75
CA GLY A 263 9.73 11.43 -4.30
C GLY A 263 8.91 10.22 -3.83
N TRP A 264 8.64 9.28 -4.72
CA TRP A 264 8.03 7.98 -4.44
C TRP A 264 9.09 6.89 -4.29
N GLN A 265 8.69 5.75 -3.74
CA GLN A 265 9.56 4.58 -3.60
C GLN A 265 9.10 3.47 -4.55
N PHE A 266 10.03 2.64 -5.01
CA PHE A 266 9.75 1.53 -5.93
C PHE A 266 10.39 0.24 -5.41
N SER A 267 9.64 -0.86 -5.49
CA SER A 267 10.15 -2.21 -5.24
C SER A 267 9.41 -3.23 -6.09
N THR A 268 10.06 -4.38 -6.33
CA THR A 268 9.48 -5.53 -7.01
C THR A 268 9.32 -6.67 -6.01
N HIS A 269 8.16 -7.31 -6.03
CA HIS A 269 7.84 -8.51 -5.26
C HIS A 269 7.47 -9.65 -6.21
N HIS A 270 7.96 -10.84 -5.90
CA HIS A 270 7.68 -12.04 -6.67
C HIS A 270 6.68 -12.94 -5.95
N THR A 271 5.77 -13.56 -6.70
CA THR A 271 4.68 -14.38 -6.14
C THR A 271 5.16 -15.59 -5.32
N ASP A 272 6.35 -16.11 -5.60
CA ASP A 272 7.02 -17.20 -4.89
C ASP A 272 7.75 -16.76 -3.61
N THR A 273 7.95 -15.46 -3.39
CA THR A 273 8.57 -14.94 -2.18
C THR A 273 7.54 -14.73 -1.06
N PRO A 274 7.95 -14.83 0.22
CA PRO A 274 7.05 -14.55 1.34
C PRO A 274 6.51 -13.11 1.31
N PRO A 275 5.18 -12.90 1.42
CA PRO A 275 4.58 -11.56 1.29
C PRO A 275 4.89 -10.62 2.47
N ALA A 276 5.35 -11.15 3.61
CA ALA A 276 5.64 -10.36 4.80
C ALA A 276 6.72 -9.28 4.56
N ALA A 277 7.76 -9.61 3.78
CA ALA A 277 8.83 -8.66 3.46
C ALA A 277 8.33 -7.50 2.58
N ALA A 278 7.49 -7.79 1.59
CA ALA A 278 6.88 -6.77 0.74
C ALA A 278 5.90 -5.87 1.52
N LEU A 279 5.14 -6.46 2.45
CA LEU A 279 4.24 -5.69 3.32
C LEU A 279 5.01 -4.77 4.27
N LEU A 280 6.09 -5.25 4.88
CA LEU A 280 6.96 -4.43 5.72
C LEU A 280 7.60 -3.29 4.91
N TRP A 281 8.05 -3.57 3.70
CA TRP A 281 8.58 -2.55 2.79
C TRP A 281 7.51 -1.50 2.46
N LEU A 282 6.28 -1.90 2.11
CA LEU A 282 5.18 -0.97 1.84
C LEU A 282 4.90 -0.06 3.04
N PHE A 283 4.83 -0.63 4.24
CA PHE A 283 4.54 0.12 5.45
C PHE A 283 5.64 1.15 5.75
N THR A 284 6.90 0.72 5.73
CA THR A 284 8.06 1.60 5.97
C THR A 284 8.23 2.67 4.87
N ALA A 285 7.91 2.35 3.61
CA ALA A 285 7.95 3.31 2.51
C ALA A 285 6.95 4.46 2.71
N LEU A 286 5.80 4.17 3.31
CA LEU A 286 4.81 5.19 3.67
C LEU A 286 5.27 6.01 4.86
N GLU A 287 5.88 5.40 5.89
CA GLU A 287 6.33 6.11 7.10
C GLU A 287 7.54 7.02 6.93
N ARG A 288 8.55 6.62 6.14
CA ARG A 288 9.85 7.32 5.97
C ARG A 288 9.77 8.76 5.44
N HIS A 289 8.58 9.25 5.10
CA HIS A 289 8.34 10.63 4.67
C HIS A 289 7.34 11.38 5.56
N ALA A 290 7.21 10.97 6.83
CA ALA A 290 6.51 11.67 7.91
C ALA A 290 7.33 12.87 8.44
#